data_AF-A0A6C0P059-F1
#
_entry.id   AF-A0A6C0P059-F1
#
_cell.length_a   1.000
_cell.length_b   1.000
_cell.length_c   1.000
_cell.angle_alpha   90.00
_cell.angle_beta   90.00
_cell.angle_gamma   90.00
#
_symmetry.space_group_name_H-M   'P 1'
#
loop_
_entity.id
_entity.type
_entity.pdbx_description
1 polymer ?
#
loop_
_entity_poly.entity_id
_entity_poly.type
_entity_poly.pdbx_seq_one_letter_code
_entity_poly.pdbx_strand_id
1 'polypeptide(L)'
;MLSGTVAMVPIPGTDMLADVGMLMRLIPEINKRFGLAETQLAELDAQRKAAIYGIITAAGSHLIGHAVTRRLIFALVKKAAARFAATGATKFVPVVGTAVAGALNYGAMKYVGNKHVEDCYRVAKQILEQQITEDDKNHKPRESLQLAAT
;
A
#
# COMPACT_ATOMS: atom_id res chain seq x y z
N MET A 1 -47.18 21.05 2.93
CA MET A 1 -46.83 19.89 3.78
C MET A 1 -45.96 18.93 2.98
N LEU A 2 -44.98 18.32 3.67
CA LEU A 2 -44.12 17.20 3.23
C LEU A 2 -43.13 17.46 2.09
N SER A 3 -42.17 18.36 2.35
CA SER A 3 -40.84 18.22 1.75
C SER A 3 -40.21 16.95 2.34
N GLY A 4 -40.30 15.85 1.60
CA GLY A 4 -39.55 14.65 1.88
C GLY A 4 -38.07 14.92 1.63
N THR A 5 -37.37 15.51 2.60
CA THR A 5 -35.97 15.15 2.79
C THR A 5 -36.00 13.65 3.08
N VAL A 6 -35.85 12.84 2.03
CA VAL A 6 -35.41 11.46 2.22
C VAL A 6 -34.17 11.62 3.06
N ALA A 7 -34.27 11.31 4.34
CA ALA A 7 -33.11 11.07 5.15
C ALA A 7 -32.34 10.05 4.33
N MET A 8 -31.24 10.49 3.71
CA MET A 8 -30.23 9.60 3.19
C MET A 8 -29.70 8.92 4.44
N VAL A 9 -30.45 7.93 4.94
CA VAL A 9 -30.00 7.05 6.00
C VAL A 9 -28.86 6.34 5.32
N PRO A 10 -27.60 6.64 5.68
CA PRO A 10 -26.47 5.94 5.09
C PRO A 10 -26.72 4.45 5.35
N ILE A 11 -26.92 3.68 4.29
CA ILE A 11 -27.12 2.25 4.44
C ILE A 11 -25.83 1.73 5.09
N PRO A 12 -25.90 1.10 6.28
CA PRO A 12 -24.72 0.59 6.94
C PRO A 12 -23.95 -0.33 5.98
N GLY A 13 -22.72 0.06 5.65
CA GLY A 13 -21.85 -0.70 4.74
C GLY A 13 -21.72 -0.18 3.31
N THR A 14 -22.58 0.73 2.81
CA THR A 14 -22.40 1.28 1.44
C THR A 14 -21.23 2.25 1.35
N ASP A 15 -21.01 3.05 2.38
CA ASP A 15 -19.88 3.98 2.48
C ASP A 15 -18.54 3.22 2.44
N MET A 16 -18.46 2.14 3.23
CA MET A 16 -17.30 1.23 3.22
C MET A 16 -17.05 0.57 1.85
N LEU A 17 -18.10 0.21 1.10
CA LEU A 17 -17.95 -0.38 -0.23
C LEU A 17 -17.37 0.63 -1.24
N ALA A 18 -17.79 1.89 -1.16
CA ALA A 18 -17.25 2.96 -1.98
C ALA A 18 -15.78 3.22 -1.63
N ASP A 19 -15.44 3.26 -0.35
CA ASP A 19 -14.06 3.41 0.13
C ASP A 19 -13.17 2.26 -0.34
N VAL A 20 -13.62 1.00 -0.21
CA VAL A 20 -12.90 -0.18 -0.73
C VAL A 20 -12.70 -0.07 -2.23
N GLY A 21 -13.73 0.33 -2.98
CA GLY A 21 -13.65 0.53 -4.42
C GLY A 21 -12.63 1.61 -4.82
N MET A 22 -12.51 2.67 -4.01
CA MET A 22 -11.50 3.72 -4.21
C MET A 22 -10.08 3.19 -3.94
N LEU A 23 -9.85 2.48 -2.83
CA LEU A 23 -8.54 1.86 -2.55
C LEU A 23 -8.12 0.86 -3.63
N MET A 24 -9.07 0.07 -4.16
CA MET A 24 -8.82 -0.87 -5.25
C MET A 24 -8.35 -0.20 -6.54
N ARG A 25 -8.58 1.10 -6.73
CA ARG A 25 -8.04 1.88 -7.85
C ARG A 25 -6.76 2.62 -7.47
N LEU A 26 -6.74 3.23 -6.29
CA LEU A 26 -5.64 4.06 -5.83
C LEU A 26 -4.35 3.26 -5.61
N ILE A 27 -4.43 2.11 -4.92
CA ILE A 27 -3.25 1.30 -4.60
C ILE A 27 -2.55 0.79 -5.86
N PRO A 28 -3.24 0.18 -6.86
CA PRO A 28 -2.59 -0.24 -8.09
C PRO A 28 -1.96 0.92 -8.88
N GLU A 29 -2.62 2.08 -8.93
CA GLU A 29 -2.08 3.27 -9.61
C GLU A 29 -0.80 3.77 -8.93
N ILE A 30 -0.75 3.78 -7.59
CA ILE A 30 0.48 4.11 -6.87
C ILE A 30 1.57 3.09 -7.21
N ASN A 31 1.29 1.78 -7.09
CA ASN A 31 2.26 0.72 -7.40
C ASN A 31 2.83 0.89 -8.82
N LYS A 32 1.96 1.18 -9.80
CA LYS A 32 2.35 1.39 -11.20
C LYS A 32 3.32 2.56 -11.38
N ARG A 33 3.11 3.67 -10.68
CA ARG A 33 4.00 4.84 -10.72
C ARG A 33 5.40 4.54 -10.20
N PHE A 34 5.53 3.62 -9.25
CA PHE A 34 6.81 3.20 -8.68
C PHE A 34 7.45 2.00 -9.40
N GLY A 35 6.81 1.46 -10.44
CA GLY A 35 7.31 0.25 -11.10
C GLY A 35 7.08 -1.05 -10.33
N LEU A 36 6.24 -1.00 -9.29
CA LEU A 36 5.99 -2.09 -8.34
C LEU A 36 4.62 -2.74 -8.54
N ALA A 37 3.95 -2.51 -9.68
CA ALA A 37 2.73 -3.22 -10.02
C ALA A 37 3.04 -4.70 -10.27
N GLU A 38 2.09 -5.58 -9.93
CA GLU A 38 2.23 -7.02 -10.13
C GLU A 38 2.62 -7.38 -11.57
N THR A 39 2.03 -6.73 -12.57
CA THR A 39 2.36 -6.96 -13.98
C THR A 39 3.79 -6.56 -14.31
N GLN A 40 4.29 -5.47 -13.73
CA GLN A 40 5.67 -5.02 -13.91
C GLN A 40 6.64 -5.97 -13.21
N LEU A 41 6.29 -6.44 -12.01
CA LEU A 41 7.07 -7.43 -11.28
C LEU A 41 7.07 -8.79 -11.98
N ALA A 42 5.96 -9.17 -12.62
CA ALA A 42 5.80 -10.45 -13.30
C ALA A 42 6.78 -10.62 -14.47
N GLU A 43 7.12 -9.53 -15.15
CA GLU A 43 8.06 -9.49 -16.28
C GLU A 43 9.54 -9.64 -15.87
N LEU A 44 9.87 -9.49 -14.58
CA LEU A 44 11.25 -9.71 -14.11
C LEU A 44 11.64 -11.19 -14.08
N ASP A 45 12.93 -11.43 -14.31
CA ASP A 45 13.58 -12.71 -14.09
C ASP A 45 13.44 -13.18 -12.64
N ALA A 46 13.54 -14.50 -12.42
CA ALA A 46 13.28 -15.11 -11.12
C ALA A 46 14.20 -14.58 -10.01
N GLN A 47 15.45 -14.24 -10.34
CA GLN A 47 16.44 -13.77 -9.37
C GLN A 47 16.13 -12.34 -8.92
N ARG A 48 15.90 -11.40 -9.85
CA ARG A 48 15.48 -10.04 -9.51
C ARG A 48 14.13 -10.00 -8.82
N LYS A 49 13.18 -10.83 -9.25
CA LYS A 49 11.87 -10.95 -8.62
C LYS A 49 12.01 -11.33 -7.14
N ALA A 50 12.80 -12.35 -6.83
CA ALA A 50 13.05 -12.76 -5.44
C ALA A 50 13.70 -11.65 -4.59
N ALA A 51 14.67 -10.93 -5.15
CA ALA A 51 15.31 -9.80 -4.46
C ALA A 51 14.30 -8.69 -4.13
N ILE A 52 13.49 -8.28 -5.11
CA ILE A 52 12.47 -7.23 -4.94
C ILE A 52 11.41 -7.65 -3.90
N TYR A 53 10.89 -8.89 -3.98
CA TYR A 53 9.93 -9.39 -2.97
C TYR A 53 10.54 -9.48 -1.57
N GLY A 54 11.85 -9.74 -1.45
CA GLY A 54 12.57 -9.68 -0.17
C GLY A 54 12.56 -8.26 0.43
N ILE A 55 12.84 -7.25 -0.38
CA ILE A 55 12.79 -5.82 0.03
C ILE A 55 11.37 -5.41 0.42
N ILE A 56 10.37 -5.80 -0.37
CA ILE A 56 8.95 -5.54 -0.09
C ILE A 56 8.54 -6.12 1.28
N THR A 57 8.94 -7.36 1.54
CA THR A 57 8.64 -8.05 2.80
C THR A 57 9.32 -7.36 3.98
N ALA A 58 10.60 -6.96 3.83
CA ALA A 58 11.34 -6.23 4.86
C ALA A 58 10.75 -4.83 5.15
N ALA A 59 10.18 -4.16 4.14
CA ALA A 59 9.47 -2.91 4.32
C ALA A 59 8.14 -3.07 5.09
N GLY A 60 7.62 -4.30 5.20
CA GLY A 60 6.39 -4.63 5.91
C GLY A 60 5.12 -4.29 5.13
N SER A 61 5.22 -4.09 3.82
CA SER A 61 4.07 -3.72 2.99
C SER A 61 3.45 -4.95 2.33
N HIS A 62 2.19 -5.26 2.70
CA HIS A 62 1.41 -6.36 2.12
C HIS A 62 0.67 -5.97 0.83
N LEU A 63 0.76 -4.71 0.41
CA LEU A 63 0.00 -4.15 -0.73
C LEU A 63 0.87 -3.93 -1.98
N ILE A 64 2.19 -4.02 -1.84
CA ILE A 64 3.13 -3.85 -2.93
C ILE A 64 3.34 -5.21 -3.62
N GLY A 65 3.27 -5.24 -4.95
CA GLY A 65 3.58 -6.42 -5.74
C GLY A 65 2.58 -7.59 -5.69
N HIS A 66 1.42 -7.42 -5.05
CA HIS A 66 0.33 -8.40 -5.05
C HIS A 66 -0.90 -7.88 -5.80
N ALA A 67 -1.65 -8.80 -6.41
CA ALA A 67 -2.98 -8.51 -6.95
C ALA A 67 -3.86 -7.88 -5.87
N VAL A 68 -4.24 -6.61 -6.05
CA VAL A 68 -5.14 -5.90 -5.14
C VAL A 68 -6.56 -6.43 -5.36
N THR A 69 -6.89 -7.51 -4.66
CA THR A 69 -8.21 -8.16 -4.76
C THR A 69 -9.13 -7.73 -3.61
N ARG A 70 -10.45 -7.84 -3.82
CA ARG A 70 -11.43 -7.62 -2.74
C ARG A 70 -11.10 -8.45 -1.50
N ARG A 71 -10.71 -9.72 -1.70
CA ARG A 71 -10.39 -10.64 -0.61
C ARG A 71 -9.21 -10.16 0.23
N LEU A 72 -8.17 -9.61 -0.41
CA LEU A 72 -7.02 -9.03 0.28
C LEU A 72 -7.43 -7.81 1.12
N ILE A 73 -8.18 -6.88 0.55
CA ILE A 73 -8.66 -5.70 1.29
C ILE A 73 -9.57 -6.13 2.45
N PHE A 74 -10.51 -7.06 2.24
CA PHE A 74 -11.36 -7.57 3.31
C PHE A 74 -10.55 -8.26 4.42
N ALA A 75 -9.49 -9.01 4.09
CA ALA A 75 -8.62 -9.63 5.08
C ALA A 75 -7.87 -8.58 5.92
N LEU A 76 -7.37 -7.51 5.28
CA LEU A 76 -6.72 -6.39 5.97
C LEU A 76 -7.69 -5.65 6.89
N VAL A 77 -8.89 -5.33 6.40
CA VAL A 77 -9.94 -4.69 7.19
C VAL A 77 -10.33 -5.56 8.38
N LYS A 78 -10.52 -6.88 8.18
CA LYS A 78 -10.86 -7.81 9.25
C LYS A 78 -9.75 -7.89 10.31
N LYS A 79 -8.48 -7.91 9.90
CA LYS A 79 -7.33 -7.92 10.81
C LYS A 79 -7.24 -6.64 11.62
N ALA A 80 -7.47 -5.48 10.98
CA ALA A 80 -7.52 -4.19 11.66
C ALA A 80 -8.68 -4.13 12.66
N ALA A 81 -9.89 -4.54 12.24
CA ALA A 81 -11.07 -4.57 13.09
C ALA A 81 -10.88 -5.50 14.30
N ALA A 82 -10.31 -6.69 14.11
CA ALA A 82 -9.99 -7.61 15.20
C ALA A 82 -8.99 -6.99 16.19
N ARG A 83 -7.98 -6.26 15.70
CA ARG A 83 -7.01 -5.54 16.55
C ARG A 83 -7.68 -4.41 17.34
N PHE A 84 -8.54 -3.62 16.71
CA PHE A 84 -9.31 -2.58 17.39
C PHE A 84 -10.29 -3.16 18.43
N ALA A 85 -10.96 -4.27 18.11
CA ALA A 85 -11.84 -4.97 19.05
C ALA A 85 -11.06 -5.53 20.24
N ALA A 86 -9.85 -6.06 20.01
CA ALA A 86 -8.97 -6.53 21.07
C ALA A 86 -8.47 -5.41 22.00
N THR A 87 -8.38 -4.17 21.51
CA THR A 87 -8.03 -3.01 22.36
C THR A 87 -9.15 -2.54 23.29
N GLY A 88 -10.35 -3.14 23.24
CA GLY A 88 -11.41 -2.87 24.21
C GLY A 88 -12.06 -1.49 24.12
N ALA A 89 -11.88 -0.77 23.01
CA ALA A 89 -12.49 0.53 22.76
C ALA A 89 -13.99 0.38 22.42
N THR A 90 -14.80 -0.04 23.40
CA THR A 90 -16.25 -0.30 23.30
C THR A 90 -17.12 0.96 23.25
N LYS A 91 -16.52 2.16 23.22
CA LYS A 91 -17.24 3.45 23.30
C LYS A 91 -17.45 4.14 21.96
N PHE A 92 -17.69 3.38 20.89
CA PHE A 92 -18.30 3.96 19.68
C PHE A 92 -19.78 4.24 20.00
N VAL A 93 -20.04 5.38 20.66
CA VAL A 93 -21.40 5.84 20.89
C VAL A 93 -21.94 6.28 19.52
N PRO A 94 -22.95 5.61 18.95
CA PRO A 94 -23.48 5.90 17.60
C PRO A 94 -24.21 7.27 17.51
N VAL A 95 -24.03 8.14 18.50
CA VAL A 95 -24.76 9.40 18.72
C VAL A 95 -23.84 10.62 18.57
N VAL A 96 -22.50 10.46 18.55
CA VAL A 96 -21.56 11.59 18.37
C VAL A 96 -21.25 11.79 16.88
N GLY A 97 -22.26 12.21 16.12
CA GLY A 97 -22.15 12.98 14.87
C GLY A 97 -21.55 12.31 13.62
N THR A 98 -22.35 12.28 12.54
CA THR A 98 -21.91 11.96 11.16
C THR A 98 -20.75 12.84 10.67
N ALA A 99 -20.63 14.07 11.17
CA ALA A 99 -19.54 14.98 10.81
C ALA A 99 -18.17 14.55 11.37
N VAL A 100 -18.13 14.06 12.62
CA VAL A 100 -16.89 13.53 13.22
C VAL A 100 -16.48 12.23 12.53
N ALA A 101 -17.46 11.36 12.24
CA ALA A 101 -17.24 10.14 11.47
C ALA A 101 -16.68 10.42 10.06
N GLY A 102 -17.21 11.43 9.36
CA GLY A 102 -16.71 11.85 8.04
C GLY A 102 -15.29 12.39 8.06
N ALA A 103 -14.94 13.24 9.04
CA ALA A 103 -13.58 13.76 9.19
C ALA A 103 -12.56 12.66 9.55
N LEU A 104 -12.95 11.72 10.41
CA LEU A 104 -12.14 10.54 10.73
C LEU A 104 -11.97 9.62 9.52
N ASN A 105 -13.02 9.41 8.71
CA ASN A 105 -12.95 8.58 7.51
C ASN A 105 -12.01 9.18 6.47
N TYR A 106 -12.16 10.48 6.17
CA TYR A 106 -11.27 11.20 5.26
C TYR A 106 -9.82 11.20 5.76
N GLY A 107 -9.62 11.44 7.06
CA GLY A 107 -8.30 11.38 7.70
C GLY A 107 -7.65 10.00 7.57
N ALA A 108 -8.41 8.93 7.80
CA ALA A 108 -7.96 7.56 7.64
C ALA A 108 -7.57 7.24 6.18
N MET A 109 -8.42 7.63 5.21
CA MET A 109 -8.13 7.44 3.79
C MET A 109 -6.85 8.17 3.37
N LYS A 110 -6.69 9.44 3.78
CA LYS A 110 -5.49 10.23 3.50
C LYS A 110 -4.24 9.62 4.15
N TYR A 111 -4.36 9.14 5.39
CA TYR A 111 -3.27 8.46 6.08
C TYR A 111 -2.83 7.18 5.35
N VAL A 112 -3.78 6.33 4.96
CA VAL A 112 -3.49 5.07 4.25
C VAL A 112 -2.82 5.34 2.91
N GLY A 113 -3.35 6.29 2.11
CA GLY A 113 -2.76 6.66 0.83
C GLY A 113 -1.32 7.18 0.98
N ASN A 114 -1.10 8.15 1.87
CA ASN A 114 0.23 8.72 2.11
C ASN A 114 1.22 7.69 2.63
N LYS A 115 0.78 6.83 3.58
CA LYS A 115 1.61 5.75 4.11
C LYS A 115 2.02 4.77 3.00
N HIS A 116 1.10 4.42 2.12
CA HIS A 116 1.39 3.52 0.99
C HIS A 116 2.36 4.15 -0.01
N VAL A 117 2.26 5.46 -0.26
CA VAL A 117 3.24 6.20 -1.08
C VAL A 117 4.63 6.14 -0.44
N GLU A 118 4.73 6.38 0.87
CA GLU A 118 6.01 6.31 1.59
C GLU A 118 6.61 4.90 1.56
N ASP A 119 5.78 3.86 1.72
CA ASP A 119 6.23 2.48 1.64
C ASP A 119 6.75 2.14 0.23
N CYS A 120 6.06 2.59 -0.83
CA CYS A 120 6.52 2.41 -2.21
C CYS A 120 7.81 3.19 -2.49
N TYR A 121 7.92 4.42 -1.98
CA TYR A 121 9.13 5.24 -2.12
C TYR A 121 10.33 4.57 -1.46
N ARG A 122 10.17 4.09 -0.22
CA ARG A 122 11.23 3.39 0.51
C ARG A 122 11.70 2.12 -0.21
N VAL A 123 10.77 1.31 -0.73
CA VAL A 123 11.12 0.13 -1.53
C VAL A 123 11.86 0.52 -2.81
N ALA A 124 11.35 1.50 -3.56
CA ALA A 124 11.98 1.96 -4.80
C ALA A 124 13.40 2.51 -4.57
N LYS A 125 13.58 3.30 -3.49
CA LYS A 125 14.88 3.84 -3.09
C LYS A 125 15.88 2.74 -2.76
N GLN A 126 15.45 1.71 -2.02
CA GLN A 126 16.32 0.56 -1.69
C GLN A 126 16.71 -0.25 -2.93
N ILE A 127 15.79 -0.45 -3.88
CA ILE A 127 16.10 -1.11 -5.16
C ILE A 127 17.14 -0.31 -5.93
N LEU A 128 16.99 1.00 -6.01
CA LEU A 128 17.94 1.87 -6.72
C LEU A 128 19.33 1.85 -6.06
N GLU A 129 19.40 1.93 -4.74
CA GLU A 129 20.68 1.87 -3.99
C GLU A 129 21.40 0.52 -4.20
N GLN A 130 20.65 -0.59 -4.30
CA GLN A 130 21.23 -1.90 -4.60
C GLN A 130 21.76 -1.97 -6.03
N GLN A 131 21.05 -1.42 -7.01
CA GLN A 131 21.52 -1.37 -8.40
C GLN A 131 22.81 -0.56 -8.54
N ILE A 132 22.90 0.60 -7.87
CA ILE A 132 24.11 1.42 -7.86
C ILE A 132 25.29 0.66 -7.23
N THR A 133 25.03 -0.10 -6.16
CA THR A 133 26.06 -0.90 -5.49
C THR A 133 26.52 -2.09 -6.34
N GLU A 134 25.60 -2.71 -7.09
CA GLU A 134 25.94 -3.80 -8.03
C GLU A 134 26.73 -3.29 -9.23
N ASP A 135 26.39 -2.12 -9.79
CA ASP A 135 27.14 -1.49 -10.89
C ASP A 135 28.54 -1.05 -10.45
N ASP A 136 28.70 -0.47 -9.25
CA ASP A 136 30.01 -0.10 -8.69
C ASP A 136 30.90 -1.35 -8.50
N LYS A 137 30.33 -2.43 -7.95
CA LYS A 137 31.03 -3.71 -7.80
C LYS A 137 31.35 -4.41 -9.12
N ASN A 138 30.64 -4.13 -10.21
CA ASN A 138 30.93 -4.69 -11.52
C ASN A 138 31.91 -3.81 -12.33
N HIS A 139 31.99 -2.52 -12.01
CA HIS A 139 32.95 -1.57 -12.58
C HIS A 139 34.36 -1.74 -11.98
N LYS A 140 34.47 -1.84 -10.64
CA LYS A 140 35.74 -1.93 -9.91
C LYS A 140 36.65 -3.13 -10.23
N PRO A 141 36.15 -4.34 -10.56
CA PRO A 141 36.98 -5.50 -10.92
C PRO A 141 37.70 -5.34 -12.25
N ARG A 142 37.13 -4.58 -13.21
CA ARG A 142 37.73 -4.44 -14.55
C ARG A 142 38.92 -3.49 -14.57
N GLU A 143 38.89 -2.40 -13.81
CA GLU A 143 40.04 -1.50 -13.68
C GLU A 143 41.19 -2.14 -12.91
N SER A 144 40.89 -2.91 -11.86
CA SER A 144 41.93 -3.60 -11.07
C SER A 144 42.59 -4.77 -11.80
N LEU A 145 41.87 -5.49 -12.69
CA LEU A 145 42.47 -6.47 -13.58
C LEU A 145 43.30 -5.84 -14.73
N GLN A 146 42.96 -4.64 -15.19
CA GLN A 146 43.75 -3.93 -16.22
C GLN A 146 45.06 -3.35 -15.65
N LEU A 147 45.05 -2.87 -14.40
CA LEU A 147 46.24 -2.39 -13.69
C LEU A 147 47.21 -3.51 -13.28
N ALA A 148 46.75 -4.74 -13.15
CA ALA A 148 47.60 -5.90 -12.87
C ALA A 148 48.20 -6.55 -14.14
N ALA A 149 47.74 -6.13 -15.32
CA ALA A 149 48.15 -6.68 -16.63
C ALA A 149 49.08 -5.74 -17.43
N THR A 150 49.53 -4.63 -16.84
CA THR A 150 50.52 -3.69 -17.41
C THR A 150 51.76 -3.67 -16.52
#